data_AF-A0A239K5G6-F1
#
_entry.id   AF-A0A239K5G6-F1
#
_cell.length_a   1.000
_cell.length_b   1.000
_cell.length_c   1.000
_cell.angle_alpha   90.00
_cell.angle_beta   90.00
_cell.angle_gamma   90.00
#
_symmetry.space_group_name_H-M   'P 1'
#
loop_
_entity.id
_entity.type
_entity.pdbx_description
1 polymer ?
#
loop_
_entity_poly.entity_id
_entity_poly.type
_entity_poly.pdbx_seq_one_letter_code
_entity_poly.pdbx_strand_id
1 'polypeptide(L)'
;MDLLTKFSVTKEEEPSENIDKVFDILIDGEKAEMVFSHVRDKVWFTTKRIIAMDVQGLTGSKKEYRSFPYSKISSFSIETAGTFDGDSDFKIWVSGVGMFEIKFSKKLKIKEVAKYLSNKVL
;
A
#
# COMPACT_ATOMS: atom_id res chain seq x y z
N MET A 1 20.79 2.05 -2.83
CA MET A 1 20.04 1.11 -1.97
C MET A 1 18.67 1.05 -2.60
N ASP A 2 18.40 0.04 -3.40
CA ASP A 2 17.09 -0.10 -4.03
C ASP A 2 16.24 -0.90 -3.07
N LEU A 3 15.35 -0.21 -2.35
CA LEU A 3 14.20 -0.90 -1.78
C LEU A 3 13.53 -1.61 -2.96
N LEU A 4 13.55 -2.94 -2.95
CA LEU A 4 12.80 -3.81 -3.86
C LEU A 4 11.92 -4.66 -2.96
N THR A 5 10.71 -4.19 -2.71
CA THR A 5 9.74 -4.93 -1.91
C THR A 5 8.41 -4.94 -2.61
N LYS A 6 7.75 -6.09 -2.52
CA LYS A 6 6.47 -6.38 -3.12
C LYS A 6 5.49 -6.73 -2.01
N PHE A 7 4.34 -6.08 -2.02
CA PHE A 7 3.19 -6.42 -1.20
C PHE A 7 2.09 -6.94 -2.12
N SER A 8 1.30 -7.91 -1.67
CA SER A 8 0.18 -8.42 -2.46
C SER A 8 -1.13 -8.27 -1.69
N VAL A 9 -2.12 -7.61 -2.30
CA VAL A 9 -3.43 -7.35 -1.69
C VAL A 9 -4.57 -7.87 -2.58
N THR A 10 -5.55 -8.52 -1.97
CA THR A 10 -6.63 -9.20 -2.69
C THR A 10 -8.03 -8.72 -2.30
N LYS A 11 -8.15 -7.98 -1.21
CA LYS A 11 -9.42 -7.40 -0.75
C LYS A 11 -9.24 -5.95 -0.31
N GLU A 12 -10.28 -5.15 -0.56
CA GLU A 12 -10.47 -3.83 0.02
C GLU A 12 -11.18 -4.00 1.37
N GLU A 13 -10.79 -3.21 2.36
CA GLU A 13 -11.37 -3.22 3.70
C GLU A 13 -11.91 -1.83 4.04
N GLU A 14 -12.99 -1.77 4.83
CA GLU A 14 -13.52 -0.52 5.35
C GLU A 14 -12.50 0.17 6.27
N PRO A 15 -12.11 1.43 6.01
CA PRO A 15 -11.06 2.10 6.78
C PRO A 15 -11.34 2.22 8.28
N SER A 16 -12.60 2.49 8.65
CA SER A 16 -13.03 2.65 10.05
C SER A 16 -12.87 1.37 10.87
N GLU A 17 -13.07 0.20 10.27
CA GLU A 17 -13.00 -1.10 10.96
C GLU A 17 -11.57 -1.63 11.10
N ASN A 18 -10.62 -1.04 10.37
CA ASN A 18 -9.32 -1.64 10.11
C ASN A 18 -8.13 -0.72 10.37
N ILE A 19 -8.40 0.45 10.94
CA ILE A 19 -7.41 1.41 11.43
C ILE A 19 -6.72 0.93 12.72
N ASP A 20 -7.41 0.14 13.55
CA ASP A 20 -6.91 -0.32 14.86
C ASP A 20 -5.57 -1.06 14.76
N LYS A 21 -5.31 -1.74 13.63
CA LYS A 21 -4.06 -2.50 13.40
C LYS A 21 -2.83 -1.63 13.12
N VAL A 22 -3.02 -0.34 12.88
CA VAL A 22 -1.96 0.67 12.70
C VAL A 22 -2.12 1.86 13.63
N PHE A 23 -3.14 1.85 14.49
CA PHE A 23 -3.51 3.01 15.30
C PHE A 23 -2.34 3.55 16.14
N ASP A 24 -1.55 2.65 16.74
CA ASP A 24 -0.40 3.00 17.59
C ASP A 24 0.75 3.71 16.86
N ILE A 25 0.75 3.70 15.53
CA ILE A 25 1.78 4.36 14.72
C ILE A 25 1.26 5.56 13.93
N LEU A 26 -0.03 5.89 14.04
CA LEU A 26 -0.61 7.09 13.45
C LEU A 26 -0.29 8.32 14.30
N ILE A 27 -0.11 9.45 13.63
CA ILE A 27 -0.05 10.74 14.32
C ILE A 27 -1.46 11.27 14.57
N ASP A 28 -1.59 12.23 15.48
CA ASP A 28 -2.86 12.89 15.78
C ASP A 28 -3.51 13.46 14.51
N GLY A 29 -4.78 13.10 14.30
CA GLY A 29 -5.58 13.51 13.15
C GLY A 29 -5.25 12.81 11.83
N GLU A 30 -4.28 11.90 11.78
CA GLU A 30 -4.02 11.05 10.62
C GLU A 30 -5.12 9.99 10.51
N LYS A 31 -5.83 9.95 9.36
CA LYS A 31 -6.90 8.99 9.10
C LYS A 31 -6.56 8.08 7.93
N ALA A 32 -6.98 6.81 7.99
CA ALA A 32 -6.98 5.91 6.85
C ALA A 32 -8.12 6.29 5.88
N GLU A 33 -7.83 6.36 4.59
CA GLU A 33 -8.79 6.70 3.52
C GLU A 33 -9.04 5.51 2.59
N MET A 34 -8.04 4.64 2.37
CA MET A 34 -8.21 3.35 1.71
C MET A 34 -7.40 2.28 2.44
N VAL A 35 -7.92 1.06 2.50
CA VAL A 35 -7.25 -0.07 3.14
C VAL A 35 -7.37 -1.31 2.26
N PHE A 36 -6.24 -1.96 2.01
CA PHE A 36 -6.17 -3.17 1.20
C PHE A 36 -5.40 -4.24 1.95
N SER A 37 -5.79 -5.50 1.80
CA SER A 37 -5.11 -6.58 2.51
C SER A 37 -5.15 -7.90 1.78
N HIS A 38 -4.30 -8.80 2.28
CA HIS A 38 -4.26 -10.22 2.04
C HIS A 38 -3.90 -10.92 3.38
N VAL A 39 -3.67 -12.23 3.38
CA VAL A 39 -3.36 -12.99 4.60
C VAL A 39 -2.09 -12.47 5.30
N ARG A 40 -1.08 -12.05 4.54
CA ARG A 40 0.22 -11.60 5.08
C ARG A 40 0.47 -10.11 4.96
N ASP A 41 -0.08 -9.48 3.92
CA ASP A 41 0.18 -8.07 3.64
C ASP A 41 -1.03 -7.21 3.92
N LYS A 42 -0.79 -6.00 4.40
CA LYS A 42 -1.83 -4.98 4.50
C LYS A 42 -1.26 -3.61 4.17
N VAL A 43 -2.01 -2.82 3.41
CA VAL A 43 -1.60 -1.51 2.94
C VAL A 43 -2.70 -0.52 3.28
N TRP A 44 -2.33 0.56 3.95
CA TRP A 44 -3.20 1.70 4.26
C TRP A 44 -2.71 2.91 3.48
N PHE A 45 -3.64 3.56 2.79
CA PHE A 45 -3.45 4.90 2.27
C PHE A 45 -4.10 5.86 3.26
N THR A 46 -3.29 6.66 3.95
CA THR A 46 -3.77 7.60 4.95
C THR A 46 -3.84 9.02 4.39
N THR A 47 -4.31 9.96 5.18
CA THR A 47 -4.22 11.40 4.84
C THR A 47 -2.79 11.92 4.68
N LYS A 48 -1.74 11.17 5.09
CA LYS A 48 -0.35 11.64 5.14
C LYS A 48 0.66 10.77 4.38
N ARG A 49 0.42 9.45 4.29
CA ARG A 49 1.39 8.47 3.78
C ARG A 49 0.72 7.17 3.37
N ILE A 50 1.49 6.34 2.67
CA ILE A 50 1.20 4.92 2.51
C ILE A 50 1.88 4.18 3.66
N ILE A 51 1.16 3.31 4.36
CA ILE A 51 1.70 2.39 5.34
C ILE A 51 1.54 0.98 4.79
N ALA A 52 2.61 0.19 4.74
CA ALA A 52 2.55 -1.21 4.35
C ALA A 52 3.05 -2.10 5.49
N MET A 53 2.32 -3.15 5.79
CA MET A 53 2.65 -4.17 6.78
C MET A 53 2.88 -5.50 6.08
N ASP A 54 3.98 -6.15 6.43
CA ASP A 54 4.30 -7.53 6.04
C ASP A 54 4.40 -8.42 7.29
N VAL A 55 3.72 -9.56 7.27
CA VAL A 55 3.77 -10.58 8.34
C VAL A 55 4.91 -11.57 8.05
N GLN A 56 5.88 -11.63 8.95
CA GLN A 56 7.11 -12.41 8.82
C GLN A 56 7.13 -13.66 9.71
N GLY A 57 7.96 -14.62 9.31
CA GLY A 57 8.18 -15.87 10.04
C GLY A 57 7.05 -16.88 9.88
N LEU A 58 7.19 -18.01 10.59
CA LEU A 58 6.25 -19.13 10.55
C LEU A 58 4.99 -18.89 11.38
N THR A 59 5.14 -18.26 12.56
CA THR A 59 4.02 -17.97 13.47
C THR A 59 3.26 -16.71 13.11
N GLY A 60 3.82 -15.86 12.23
CA GLY A 60 3.27 -14.56 11.88
C GLY A 60 3.31 -13.52 13.02
N SER A 61 4.01 -13.81 14.11
CA SER A 61 4.10 -12.91 15.27
C SER A 61 4.93 -11.67 14.98
N LYS A 62 5.90 -11.77 14.07
CA LYS A 62 6.72 -10.62 13.65
C LYS A 62 6.00 -9.88 12.51
N LYS A 63 5.83 -8.58 12.68
CA LYS A 63 5.26 -7.69 11.66
C LYS A 63 6.25 -6.58 11.37
N GLU A 64 6.50 -6.33 10.09
CA GLU A 64 7.28 -5.18 9.65
C GLU A 64 6.32 -4.12 9.09
N TYR A 65 6.42 -2.89 9.59
CA TYR A 65 5.64 -1.75 9.10
C TYR A 65 6.57 -0.77 8.39
N ARG A 66 6.20 -0.36 7.19
CA ARG A 66 6.93 0.63 6.39
C ARG A 66 6.03 1.81 6.09
N SER A 67 6.56 3.01 6.29
CA SER A 67 5.87 4.26 6.05
C SER A 67 6.50 4.99 4.88
N PHE A 68 5.68 5.36 3.90
CA PHE A 68 6.08 6.08 2.70
C PHE A 68 5.32 7.41 2.62
N PRO A 69 5.91 8.51 3.12
CA PRO A 69 5.28 9.84 3.07
C PRO A 69 4.98 10.26 1.64
N TYR A 70 3.81 10.84 1.40
CA TYR A 70 3.45 11.33 0.06
C TYR A 70 4.43 12.38 -0.46
N SER A 71 4.95 13.23 0.43
CA SER A 71 5.96 14.25 0.11
C SER A 71 7.30 13.69 -0.38
N LYS A 72 7.53 12.38 -0.30
CA LYS A 72 8.74 11.71 -0.78
C LYS A 72 8.50 10.86 -2.03
N ILE A 73 7.26 10.70 -2.48
CA ILE A 73 6.94 9.96 -3.70
C ILE A 73 7.30 10.84 -4.90
N SER A 74 8.26 10.41 -5.71
CA SER A 74 8.73 11.15 -6.89
C SER A 74 8.00 10.77 -8.18
N SER A 75 7.52 9.53 -8.27
CA SER A 75 6.77 9.03 -9.42
C SER A 75 6.06 7.73 -9.08
N PHE A 76 5.11 7.32 -9.91
CA PHE A 76 4.47 6.02 -9.83
C PHE A 76 3.97 5.55 -11.20
N SER A 77 3.70 4.25 -11.32
CA SER A 77 3.11 3.64 -12.51
C SER A 77 2.12 2.56 -12.12
N ILE A 78 1.07 2.40 -12.93
CA ILE A 78 0.15 1.27 -12.82
C ILE A 78 0.19 0.41 -14.09
N GLU A 79 0.11 -0.90 -13.91
CA GLU A 79 -0.04 -1.89 -14.95
C GLU A 79 -1.30 -2.70 -14.65
N THR A 80 -2.28 -2.67 -15.53
CA THR A 80 -3.55 -3.39 -15.30
C THR A 80 -3.41 -4.86 -15.64
N ALA A 81 -4.07 -5.72 -14.88
CA ALA A 81 -4.14 -7.15 -15.17
C ALA A 81 -4.57 -7.42 -16.63
N GLY A 82 -3.75 -8.15 -17.37
CA GLY A 82 -4.13 -8.72 -18.65
C GLY A 82 -5.11 -9.88 -18.51
N THR A 83 -5.56 -10.44 -19.63
CA THR A 83 -6.51 -11.56 -19.65
C THR A 83 -6.01 -12.81 -18.90
N PHE A 84 -4.68 -13.01 -18.84
CA PHE A 84 -4.06 -14.22 -18.30
C PHE A 84 -3.38 -14.05 -16.92
N ASP A 85 -2.96 -12.83 -16.53
CA ASP A 85 -2.01 -12.63 -15.41
C ASP A 85 -2.65 -12.30 -14.06
N GLY A 86 -3.98 -12.17 -13.99
CA GLY A 86 -4.76 -12.18 -12.74
C GLY A 86 -4.63 -10.97 -11.81
N ASP A 87 -3.46 -10.32 -11.77
CA ASP A 87 -3.11 -9.22 -10.87
C ASP A 87 -2.64 -7.98 -11.65
N SER A 88 -2.83 -6.81 -11.04
CA SER A 88 -2.37 -5.51 -11.52
C SER A 88 -1.19 -5.03 -10.66
N ASP A 89 -0.20 -4.39 -11.26
CA ASP A 89 0.99 -3.92 -10.56
C ASP A 89 0.94 -2.41 -10.33
N PHE A 90 1.21 -1.97 -9.10
CA PHE A 90 1.36 -0.57 -8.74
C PHE A 90 2.78 -0.33 -8.22
N LYS A 91 3.63 0.32 -9.02
CA LYS A 91 5.02 0.63 -8.69
C LYS A 91 5.13 2.08 -8.26
N ILE A 92 5.80 2.34 -7.13
CA ILE A 92 5.89 3.67 -6.50
C ILE A 92 7.35 3.95 -6.16
N TRP A 93 7.89 5.05 -6.70
CA TRP A 93 9.26 5.48 -6.45
C TRP A 93 9.29 6.53 -5.34
N VAL A 94 10.17 6.29 -4.36
CA VAL A 94 10.37 7.13 -3.19
C VAL A 94 11.78 7.68 -3.21
N SER A 95 11.88 9.01 -3.20
CA SER A 95 13.14 9.76 -3.26
C SER A 95 14.10 9.32 -2.15
N GLY A 96 15.32 8.92 -2.54
CA GLY A 96 16.37 8.49 -1.61
C GLY A 96 16.19 7.08 -1.02
N VAL A 97 15.16 6.34 -1.42
CA VAL A 97 14.85 5.00 -0.88
C VAL A 97 14.77 3.92 -1.96
N GLY A 98 14.17 4.21 -3.12
CA GLY A 98 13.98 3.23 -4.20
C GLY A 98 12.51 3.02 -4.56
N MET A 99 12.14 1.83 -5.03
CA MET A 99 10.81 1.55 -5.57
C MET A 99 10.14 0.38 -4.87
N PHE A 100 8.94 0.58 -4.34
CA PHE A 100 8.13 -0.55 -3.85
C PHE A 100 6.94 -0.81 -4.77
N GLU A 101 6.51 -2.05 -4.78
CA GLU A 101 5.42 -2.54 -5.61
C GLU A 101 4.29 -3.08 -4.73
N ILE A 102 3.05 -2.74 -5.10
CA ILE A 102 1.85 -3.36 -4.55
C ILE A 102 1.15 -4.08 -5.70
N LYS A 103 1.03 -5.40 -5.62
CA LYS A 103 0.22 -6.22 -6.51
C LYS A 103 -1.22 -6.22 -6.01
N PHE A 104 -2.13 -5.77 -6.87
CA PHE A 104 -3.56 -5.75 -6.61
C PHE A 104 -4.23 -6.88 -7.38
N SER A 105 -5.03 -7.71 -6.72
CA SER A 105 -5.85 -8.67 -7.47
C SER A 105 -6.77 -7.95 -8.47
N LYS A 106 -7.08 -8.57 -9.61
CA LYS A 106 -7.99 -7.99 -10.64
C LYS A 106 -9.34 -7.50 -10.15
N LYS A 107 -9.78 -7.95 -8.96
CA LYS A 107 -11.05 -7.52 -8.35
C LYS A 107 -10.98 -6.08 -7.82
N LEU A 108 -9.78 -5.60 -7.51
CA LEU A 108 -9.53 -4.27 -6.98
C LEU A 108 -9.34 -3.28 -8.12
N LYS A 109 -9.87 -2.08 -7.94
CA LYS A 109 -9.88 -1.06 -8.98
C LYS A 109 -8.61 -0.21 -8.92
N ILE A 110 -7.50 -0.74 -9.43
CA ILE A 110 -6.18 -0.06 -9.39
C ILE A 110 -6.20 1.37 -9.94
N LYS A 111 -7.04 1.67 -10.94
CA LYS A 111 -7.21 3.03 -11.50
C LYS A 111 -7.77 4.03 -10.49
N GLU A 112 -8.67 3.59 -9.60
CA GLU A 112 -9.20 4.44 -8.52
C GLU A 112 -8.10 4.72 -7.48
N VAL A 113 -7.29 3.72 -7.14
CA VAL A 113 -6.12 3.89 -6.25
C VAL A 113 -5.09 4.83 -6.86
N ALA A 114 -4.82 4.72 -8.16
CA ALA A 114 -3.93 5.62 -8.88
C ALA A 114 -4.44 7.06 -8.87
N LYS A 115 -5.74 7.27 -9.14
CA LYS A 115 -6.37 8.60 -9.07
C LYS A 115 -6.26 9.19 -7.66
N TYR A 116 -6.46 8.37 -6.63
CA TYR A 116 -6.27 8.78 -5.26
C TYR A 116 -4.82 9.23 -5.01
N LEU A 117 -3.84 8.43 -5.43
CA LEU A 117 -2.42 8.79 -5.23
C LEU A 117 -2.06 10.07 -6.00
N SER A 118 -2.56 10.25 -7.22
CA SER A 118 -2.40 11.50 -7.99
C SER A 118 -2.84 12.71 -7.16
N ASN A 119 -4.01 12.66 -6.49
CA ASN A 119 -4.51 13.76 -5.66
C ASN A 119 -3.65 14.05 -4.41
N LYS A 120 -2.77 13.12 -4.01
CA LYS A 120 -1.91 13.28 -2.83
C LYS A 120 -0.51 13.81 -3.18
N VAL A 121 -0.07 13.66 -4.42
CA VAL A 121 1.34 13.91 -4.81
C VAL A 121 1.52 14.96 -5.92
N LEU A 122 0.43 15.40 -6.56
CA LEU A 122 0.41 16.47 -7.57
C LEU A 122 -0.27 17.72 -7.01
#